data_AF-A0A8T2EIK1-F1
#
_entry.id   AF-A0A8T2EIK1-F1
#
_cell.length_a   1.000
_cell.length_b   1.000
_cell.length_c   1.000
_cell.angle_alpha   90.00
_cell.angle_beta   90.00
_cell.angle_gamma   90.00
#
_symmetry.space_group_name_H-M   'P 1'
#
loop_
_entity.id
_entity.type
_entity.pdbx_description
1 polymer ?
#
loop_
_entity_poly.entity_id
_entity_poly.type
_entity_poly.pdbx_seq_one_letter_code
_entity_poly.pdbx_strand_id
1 'polypeptide(L)'
;MTTKSKHIILSLTFLLLFLSTVFSSHVTQRFTSSDDITELVVTALNQTISNVNLSSSNFSDLLQRLGSNLSHRDLCAFDDCLELLDDTVFDLTTAISKLRSHSPELHNVKMLLSAAMTNTRTCLDSFASSDNDENLNNNDNKTYGVAESLKESLFNISSHVSDSLAMLENIPGHIPGKVKEDGGFPMWVSGSDRNLLQDPVDETKVNLVVAQNGTGNYTTIGEAISAAPNSGETRFVIYIKCGEYFENIEIPREKTMIMFIGDGIGRTVIKANRSYADGWTAFHSATVGVRGSGFIAKDLSFVNYAGPEKHQAVALRSSSDLSAYYRCSFESYQDTIYVHSHKQFYRECDIYGTVDFIFGDASVVFQNCSLYARRPNPNQKIIYTAQGRENSREPTGISIISSRILAAPDLIPVQANFKAYLGRPWQLYSRTVIMKSFIDDLVDPAGWLKWKDDFALETLYYGEYMNEGPGSNMTNRVQWPGFKRIETVEEASQFSVGPFIDGNKWLNSTRIPFTLDL
;
A
#
# COMPACT_ATOMS: atom_id res chain seq x y z
N MET A 1 -52.84 -1.77 -2.64
CA MET A 1 -53.22 -0.75 -3.66
C MET A 1 -53.44 0.57 -2.93
N THR A 2 -52.98 1.75 -3.35
CA THR A 2 -52.03 2.15 -4.42
C THR A 2 -51.74 3.65 -4.24
N THR A 3 -50.53 4.05 -3.83
CA THR A 3 -50.09 5.46 -3.84
C THR A 3 -48.56 5.57 -3.89
N LYS A 4 -47.98 5.40 -5.09
CA LYS A 4 -46.62 5.84 -5.43
C LYS A 4 -46.64 6.44 -6.84
N SER A 5 -46.46 7.76 -6.94
CA SER A 5 -45.85 8.48 -8.08
C SER A 5 -46.15 9.97 -7.94
N LYS A 6 -45.12 10.78 -7.64
CA LYS A 6 -45.14 12.26 -7.86
C LYS A 6 -43.78 12.98 -7.71
N HIS A 7 -42.70 12.31 -7.29
CA HIS A 7 -41.38 12.93 -7.09
C HIS A 7 -40.33 12.70 -8.20
N ILE A 8 -40.68 12.04 -9.32
CA ILE A 8 -39.72 11.69 -10.39
C ILE A 8 -39.61 12.77 -11.49
N ILE A 9 -40.55 13.73 -11.55
CA ILE A 9 -40.67 14.65 -12.69
C ILE A 9 -39.72 15.87 -12.63
N LEU A 10 -39.19 16.24 -11.45
CA LEU A 10 -38.27 17.38 -11.33
C LEU A 10 -36.79 17.08 -11.63
N SER A 11 -36.40 15.81 -11.80
CA SER A 11 -35.00 15.42 -12.04
C SER A 11 -34.60 15.32 -13.51
N LEU A 12 -35.55 15.31 -14.46
CA LEU A 12 -35.25 15.15 -15.89
C LEU A 12 -34.97 16.46 -16.63
N THR A 13 -35.46 17.60 -16.15
CA THR A 13 -35.30 18.89 -16.84
C THR A 13 -33.89 19.47 -16.72
N PHE A 14 -33.13 19.13 -15.67
CA PHE A 14 -31.75 19.59 -15.52
C PHE A 14 -30.76 18.78 -16.40
N LEU A 15 -31.06 17.49 -16.63
CA LEU A 15 -30.22 16.61 -17.45
C LEU A 15 -30.30 16.92 -18.96
N LEU A 16 -31.38 17.56 -19.41
CA LEU A 16 -31.60 17.91 -20.83
C LEU A 16 -30.94 19.23 -21.27
N LEU A 17 -30.50 20.07 -20.33
CA LEU A 17 -29.86 21.37 -20.65
C LEU A 17 -28.35 21.26 -20.87
N PHE A 18 -27.68 20.23 -20.36
CA PHE A 18 -26.24 19.99 -20.58
C PHE A 18 -25.90 19.20 -21.85
N LEU A 19 -26.91 18.72 -22.59
CA LEU A 19 -26.74 17.89 -23.80
C LEU A 19 -27.09 18.62 -25.11
N SER A 20 -27.34 19.95 -25.08
CA SER A 20 -27.82 20.71 -26.25
C SER A 20 -26.84 21.75 -26.83
N THR A 21 -25.61 21.83 -26.33
CA THR A 21 -24.52 22.60 -26.96
C THR A 21 -23.28 21.74 -27.13
N VAL A 22 -22.82 21.63 -28.39
CA VAL A 22 -21.71 20.76 -28.85
C VAL A 22 -22.02 19.24 -28.78
N PHE A 23 -22.77 18.74 -29.77
CA PHE A 23 -22.31 17.63 -30.63
C PHE A 23 -23.26 17.48 -31.82
N SER A 24 -22.77 17.76 -33.03
CA SER A 24 -23.53 17.47 -34.25
C SER A 24 -23.43 15.98 -34.55
N SER A 25 -24.58 15.32 -34.67
CA SER A 25 -24.78 14.11 -35.49
C SER A 25 -23.66 13.05 -35.43
N HIS A 26 -23.53 12.35 -34.30
CA HIS A 26 -22.83 11.06 -34.28
C HIS A 26 -23.72 9.92 -33.85
N VAL A 27 -23.54 8.81 -34.56
CA VAL A 27 -24.28 7.55 -34.42
C VAL A 27 -24.00 6.98 -33.03
N THR A 28 -25.05 6.52 -32.34
CA THR A 28 -24.88 5.60 -31.20
C THR A 28 -24.31 4.28 -31.70
N GLN A 29 -22.98 4.20 -31.80
CA GLN A 29 -22.28 2.94 -31.97
C GLN A 29 -22.47 2.12 -30.70
N ARG A 30 -23.15 0.97 -30.83
CA ARG A 30 -22.92 -0.13 -29.90
C ARG A 30 -21.52 -0.64 -30.18
N PHE A 31 -20.61 -0.51 -29.22
CA PHE A 31 -19.32 -1.20 -29.29
C PHE A 31 -19.60 -2.72 -29.24
N THR A 32 -19.08 -3.44 -30.23
CA THR A 32 -19.39 -4.87 -30.43
C THR A 32 -18.17 -5.78 -30.35
N SER A 33 -16.97 -5.23 -30.22
CA SER A 33 -15.72 -6.00 -30.06
C SER A 33 -14.98 -5.64 -28.78
N SER A 34 -14.12 -6.57 -28.32
CA SER A 34 -13.21 -6.35 -27.19
C SER A 34 -12.14 -5.30 -27.51
N ASP A 35 -11.75 -5.21 -28.78
CA ASP A 35 -10.68 -4.34 -29.26
C ASP A 35 -11.12 -2.86 -29.21
N ASP A 36 -12.39 -2.58 -29.56
CA ASP A 36 -12.97 -1.23 -29.45
C ASP A 36 -12.94 -0.70 -28.01
N ILE A 37 -13.28 -1.55 -27.02
CA ILE A 37 -13.28 -1.17 -25.60
C ILE A 37 -11.84 -0.98 -25.11
N THR A 38 -10.91 -1.82 -25.56
CA THR A 38 -9.49 -1.75 -25.18
C THR A 38 -8.86 -0.44 -25.66
N GLU A 39 -9.06 -0.05 -26.92
CA GLU A 39 -8.55 1.24 -27.43
C GLU A 39 -9.28 2.45 -26.83
N LEU A 40 -10.54 2.33 -26.42
CA LEU A 40 -11.23 3.38 -25.66
C LEU A 40 -10.59 3.58 -24.27
N VAL A 41 -10.27 2.50 -23.56
CA VAL A 41 -9.50 2.56 -22.29
C VAL A 41 -8.13 3.20 -22.54
N VAL A 42 -7.38 2.73 -23.54
CA VAL A 42 -6.06 3.29 -23.85
C VAL A 42 -6.15 4.79 -24.20
N THR A 43 -7.21 5.23 -24.89
CA THR A 43 -7.46 6.65 -25.17
C THR A 43 -7.68 7.44 -23.87
N ALA A 44 -8.51 6.93 -22.94
CA ALA A 44 -8.74 7.55 -21.64
C ALA A 44 -7.45 7.63 -20.79
N LEU A 45 -6.63 6.58 -20.79
CA LEU A 45 -5.34 6.57 -20.09
C LEU A 45 -4.35 7.58 -20.67
N ASN A 46 -4.26 7.73 -22.01
CA ASN A 46 -3.43 8.76 -22.64
C ASN A 46 -3.87 10.19 -22.29
N GLN A 47 -5.19 10.45 -22.24
CA GLN A 47 -5.72 11.73 -21.77
C GLN A 47 -5.39 11.96 -20.29
N THR A 48 -5.44 10.90 -19.48
CA THR A 48 -5.10 10.96 -18.05
C THR A 48 -3.62 11.28 -17.85
N ILE A 49 -2.71 10.64 -18.58
CA ILE A 49 -1.27 10.97 -18.59
C ILE A 49 -1.04 12.44 -18.97
N SER A 50 -1.79 12.97 -19.94
CA SER A 50 -1.71 14.39 -20.32
C SER A 50 -2.13 15.32 -19.18
N ASN A 51 -3.18 14.96 -18.43
CA ASN A 51 -3.62 15.70 -17.25
C ASN A 51 -2.61 15.61 -16.10
N VAL A 52 -1.98 14.44 -15.88
CA VAL A 52 -0.94 14.22 -14.86
C VAL A 52 0.29 15.09 -15.14
N ASN A 53 0.78 15.11 -16.39
CA ASN A 53 1.90 15.96 -16.79
C ASN A 53 1.61 17.46 -16.62
N LEU A 54 0.38 17.90 -16.92
CA LEU A 54 -0.05 19.27 -16.67
C LEU A 54 -0.09 19.58 -15.17
N SER A 55 -0.59 18.65 -14.35
CA SER A 55 -0.62 18.78 -12.89
C SER A 55 0.80 18.91 -12.30
N SER A 56 1.72 18.00 -12.69
CA SER A 56 3.12 18.02 -12.26
C SER A 56 3.82 19.33 -12.66
N SER A 57 3.56 19.82 -13.88
CA SER A 57 4.05 21.14 -14.32
C SER A 57 3.52 22.27 -13.41
N ASN A 58 2.23 22.27 -13.07
CA ASN A 58 1.64 23.27 -12.18
C ASN A 58 2.16 23.18 -10.73
N PHE A 59 2.44 21.98 -10.22
CA PHE A 59 3.08 21.78 -8.91
C PHE A 59 4.51 22.35 -8.90
N SER A 60 5.31 22.06 -9.94
CA SER A 60 6.68 22.61 -10.10
C SER A 60 6.68 24.13 -10.23
N ASP A 61 5.77 24.69 -11.04
CA ASP A 61 5.56 26.14 -11.18
C ASP A 61 5.19 26.81 -9.85
N LEU A 62 4.32 26.17 -9.04
CA LEU A 62 3.92 26.70 -7.75
C LEU A 62 5.06 26.63 -6.73
N LEU A 63 5.80 25.52 -6.68
CA LEU A 63 7.00 25.36 -5.86
C LEU A 63 8.04 26.45 -6.17
N GLN A 64 8.32 26.70 -7.45
CA GLN A 64 9.26 27.75 -7.87
C GLN A 64 8.79 29.16 -7.46
N ARG A 65 7.47 29.44 -7.50
CA ARG A 65 6.91 30.74 -7.09
C ARG A 65 6.88 30.93 -5.57
N LEU A 66 6.68 29.85 -4.80
CA LEU A 66 6.52 29.92 -3.35
C LEU A 66 7.80 29.61 -2.56
N GLY A 67 8.80 28.95 -3.14
CA GLY A 67 9.83 28.17 -2.42
C GLY A 67 10.65 28.87 -1.32
N SER A 68 10.66 30.20 -1.25
CA SER A 68 11.29 30.95 -0.14
C SER A 68 10.38 31.15 1.08
N ASN A 69 9.08 30.90 0.96
CA ASN A 69 8.06 31.09 2.00
C ASN A 69 7.50 29.77 2.56
N LEU A 70 7.90 28.62 2.01
CA LEU A 70 7.38 27.30 2.37
C LEU A 70 8.06 26.76 3.64
N SER A 71 7.32 26.04 4.49
CA SER A 71 7.92 25.26 5.57
C SER A 71 8.64 24.02 5.03
N HIS A 72 9.49 23.39 5.84
CA HIS A 72 10.13 22.14 5.47
C HIS A 72 9.10 21.05 5.08
N ARG A 73 7.97 20.99 5.80
CA ARG A 73 6.89 20.05 5.52
C ARG A 73 6.19 20.33 4.20
N ASP A 74 5.94 21.60 3.88
CA ASP A 74 5.36 21.97 2.59
C ASP A 74 6.31 21.57 1.44
N LEU A 75 7.63 21.81 1.59
CA LEU A 75 8.63 21.38 0.61
C LEU A 75 8.62 19.86 0.41
N CYS A 76 8.63 19.07 1.50
CA CYS A 76 8.50 17.62 1.41
C CYS A 76 7.19 17.18 0.73
N ALA A 77 6.07 17.87 0.94
CA ALA A 77 4.80 17.57 0.30
C ALA A 77 4.79 17.91 -1.20
N PHE A 78 5.51 18.96 -1.62
CA PHE A 78 5.76 19.22 -3.04
C PHE A 78 6.63 18.12 -3.67
N ASP A 79 7.69 17.69 -2.98
CA ASP A 79 8.57 16.61 -3.44
C ASP A 79 7.79 15.28 -3.54
N ASP A 80 6.97 14.94 -2.54
CA ASP A 80 6.03 13.80 -2.56
C ASP A 80 5.16 13.83 -3.82
N CYS A 81 4.48 14.96 -4.07
CA CYS A 81 3.59 15.09 -5.22
C CYS A 81 4.31 14.98 -6.56
N LEU A 82 5.49 15.57 -6.72
CA LEU A 82 6.25 15.49 -7.96
C LEU A 82 6.74 14.07 -8.23
N GLU A 83 7.20 13.36 -7.20
CA GLU A 83 7.60 11.95 -7.26
C GLU A 83 6.40 11.04 -7.60
N LEU A 84 5.29 11.21 -6.89
CA LEU A 84 4.08 10.40 -7.04
C LEU A 84 3.39 10.62 -8.40
N LEU A 85 3.41 11.85 -8.93
CA LEU A 85 2.89 12.12 -10.28
C LEU A 85 3.76 11.49 -11.37
N ASP A 86 5.08 11.43 -11.19
CA ASP A 86 5.99 10.70 -12.09
C ASP A 86 5.76 9.17 -12.04
N ASP A 87 5.55 8.60 -10.83
CA ASP A 87 5.10 7.21 -10.68
C ASP A 87 3.74 6.96 -11.34
N THR A 88 2.77 7.89 -11.22
CA THR A 88 1.48 7.80 -11.91
C THR A 88 1.65 7.78 -13.45
N VAL A 89 2.54 8.59 -14.03
CA VAL A 89 2.83 8.51 -15.48
C VAL A 89 3.42 7.14 -15.85
N PHE A 90 4.34 6.62 -15.05
CA PHE A 90 4.94 5.29 -15.26
C PHE A 90 3.88 4.17 -15.21
N ASP A 91 3.01 4.16 -14.21
CA ASP A 91 1.96 3.16 -14.03
C ASP A 91 0.94 3.17 -15.16
N LEU A 92 0.44 4.35 -15.54
CA LEU A 92 -0.51 4.51 -16.63
C LEU A 92 0.10 4.10 -17.99
N THR A 93 1.38 4.42 -18.22
CA THR A 93 2.11 4.00 -19.43
C THR A 93 2.31 2.49 -19.47
N THR A 94 2.64 1.88 -18.32
CA THR A 94 2.79 0.43 -18.18
C THR A 94 1.45 -0.29 -18.35
N ALA A 95 0.35 0.29 -17.86
CA ALA A 95 -1.01 -0.21 -18.05
C ALA A 95 -1.39 -0.23 -19.54
N ILE A 96 -1.11 0.84 -20.30
CA ILE A 96 -1.31 0.88 -21.76
C ILE A 96 -0.48 -0.21 -22.46
N SER A 97 0.79 -0.38 -22.08
CA SER A 97 1.66 -1.43 -22.64
C SER A 97 1.11 -2.84 -22.40
N LYS A 98 0.63 -3.12 -21.18
CA LYS A 98 0.00 -4.42 -20.84
C LYS A 98 -1.33 -4.64 -21.58
N LEU A 99 -2.17 -3.61 -21.71
CA LEU A 99 -3.44 -3.68 -22.46
C LEU A 99 -3.22 -4.00 -23.95
N ARG A 100 -2.16 -3.46 -24.56
CA ARG A 100 -1.80 -3.72 -25.96
C ARG A 100 -0.97 -4.99 -26.17
N SER A 101 -0.74 -5.79 -25.13
CA SER A 101 -0.04 -7.07 -25.26
C SER A 101 -0.94 -8.15 -25.89
N HIS A 102 -0.35 -9.20 -26.47
CA HIS A 102 -1.08 -10.31 -27.10
C HIS A 102 -1.94 -11.13 -26.11
N SER A 103 -1.80 -10.93 -24.80
CA SER A 103 -2.54 -11.65 -23.76
C SER A 103 -2.62 -10.76 -22.52
N PRO A 104 -3.50 -9.74 -22.51
CA PRO A 104 -3.52 -8.70 -21.48
C PRO A 104 -3.97 -9.27 -20.12
N GLU A 105 -3.07 -9.26 -19.15
CA GLU A 105 -3.39 -9.62 -17.77
C GLU A 105 -4.15 -8.50 -17.07
N LEU A 106 -5.48 -8.51 -17.22
CA LEU A 106 -6.38 -7.47 -16.72
C LEU A 106 -6.21 -7.15 -15.23
N HIS A 107 -5.92 -8.14 -14.39
CA HIS A 107 -5.63 -7.92 -12.96
C HIS A 107 -4.38 -7.05 -12.77
N ASN A 108 -3.30 -7.29 -13.52
CA ASN A 108 -2.10 -6.45 -13.47
C ASN A 108 -2.36 -5.03 -13.98
N VAL A 109 -3.27 -4.84 -14.96
CA VAL A 109 -3.71 -3.50 -15.37
C VAL A 109 -4.47 -2.82 -14.23
N LYS A 110 -5.42 -3.51 -13.57
CA LYS A 110 -6.15 -2.97 -12.41
C LYS A 110 -5.22 -2.59 -11.26
N MET A 111 -4.20 -3.40 -10.94
CA MET A 111 -3.19 -3.08 -9.91
C MET A 111 -2.44 -1.78 -10.20
N LEU A 112 -2.05 -1.53 -11.46
CA LEU A 112 -1.36 -0.29 -11.88
C LEU A 112 -2.30 0.93 -11.80
N LEU A 113 -3.57 0.77 -12.18
CA LEU A 113 -4.56 1.85 -12.04
C LEU A 113 -4.84 2.18 -10.57
N SER A 114 -4.90 1.19 -9.68
CA SER A 114 -5.00 1.43 -8.23
C SER A 114 -3.78 2.16 -7.67
N ALA A 115 -2.56 1.77 -8.06
CA ALA A 115 -1.35 2.49 -7.67
C ALA A 115 -1.39 3.95 -8.13
N ALA A 116 -1.78 4.21 -9.38
CA ALA A 116 -1.97 5.56 -9.91
C ALA A 116 -3.00 6.39 -9.11
N MET A 117 -4.08 5.79 -8.61
CA MET A 117 -5.01 6.46 -7.69
C MET A 117 -4.36 6.73 -6.33
N THR A 118 -3.74 5.71 -5.73
CA THR A 118 -3.03 5.82 -4.44
C THR A 118 -1.98 6.93 -4.44
N ASN A 119 -1.25 7.09 -5.55
CA ASN A 119 -0.26 8.15 -5.74
C ASN A 119 -0.91 9.54 -5.69
N THR A 120 -2.01 9.76 -6.43
CA THR A 120 -2.72 11.05 -6.39
C THR A 120 -3.31 11.35 -5.01
N ARG A 121 -3.74 10.31 -4.29
CA ARG A 121 -4.28 10.46 -2.94
C ARG A 121 -3.20 10.80 -1.91
N THR A 122 -2.08 10.07 -1.93
CA THR A 122 -0.95 10.32 -1.02
C THR A 122 -0.33 11.69 -1.26
N CYS A 123 -0.31 12.17 -2.50
CA CYS A 123 0.02 13.56 -2.82
C CYS A 123 -0.93 14.58 -2.13
N LEU A 124 -2.25 14.35 -2.12
CA LEU A 124 -3.18 15.20 -1.35
C LEU A 124 -2.94 15.12 0.17
N ASP A 125 -2.76 13.91 0.71
CA ASP A 125 -2.58 13.68 2.15
C ASP A 125 -1.25 14.26 2.68
N SER A 126 -0.24 14.40 1.83
CA SER A 126 1.05 15.01 2.17
C SER A 126 0.92 16.49 2.55
N PHE A 127 -0.12 17.16 2.05
CA PHE A 127 -0.49 18.54 2.44
C PHE A 127 -1.62 18.61 3.49
N ALA A 128 -2.17 17.47 3.92
CA ALA A 128 -3.15 17.45 4.99
C ALA A 128 -2.48 17.75 6.34
N SER A 129 -3.16 18.52 7.18
CA SER A 129 -2.79 18.63 8.60
C SER A 129 -3.31 17.41 9.35
N SER A 130 -2.62 16.95 10.39
CA SER A 130 -3.01 15.74 11.10
C SER A 130 -4.36 15.96 11.78
N ASP A 131 -5.24 14.96 11.82
CA ASP A 131 -6.48 15.02 12.62
C ASP A 131 -6.21 15.28 14.13
N ASN A 132 -4.96 15.14 14.58
CA ASN A 132 -4.53 15.48 15.94
C ASN A 132 -4.25 17.00 16.16
N ASP A 133 -4.16 17.81 15.09
CA ASP A 133 -3.84 19.25 15.18
C ASP A 133 -4.95 20.07 15.89
N GLU A 134 -6.16 19.52 16.12
CA GLU A 134 -7.19 20.18 16.94
C GLU A 134 -6.73 20.49 18.39
N ASN A 135 -5.65 19.87 18.88
CA ASN A 135 -5.06 20.16 20.20
C ASN A 135 -3.76 21.00 20.16
N LEU A 136 -3.21 21.33 18.98
CA LEU A 136 -1.96 22.07 18.86
C LEU A 136 -2.22 23.56 18.60
N ASN A 137 -2.40 24.32 19.69
CA ASN A 137 -2.61 25.78 19.71
C ASN A 137 -1.41 26.65 19.22
N ASN A 138 -0.54 26.12 18.37
CA ASN A 138 0.62 26.85 17.83
C ASN A 138 0.34 27.40 16.43
N ASN A 139 0.03 28.70 16.37
CA ASN A 139 -0.28 29.45 15.14
C ASN A 139 0.88 29.56 14.11
N ASP A 140 2.02 28.92 14.36
CA ASP A 140 3.23 29.00 13.53
C ASP A 140 3.29 27.90 12.44
N ASN A 141 2.54 26.80 12.57
CA ASN A 141 2.47 25.73 11.56
C ASN A 141 1.44 26.05 10.46
N LYS A 142 1.66 27.16 9.76
CA LYS A 142 0.80 27.57 8.64
C LYS A 142 1.13 26.78 7.38
N THR A 143 0.69 25.50 7.32
CA THR A 143 0.76 24.67 6.11
C THR A 143 0.19 25.46 4.94
N TYR A 144 0.98 25.66 3.89
CA TYR A 144 0.52 26.30 2.66
C TYR A 144 -0.27 25.28 1.85
N GLY A 145 -1.48 25.01 2.32
CA GLY A 145 -2.38 24.02 1.72
C GLY A 145 -2.52 24.24 0.22
N VAL A 146 -2.47 23.13 -0.52
CA VAL A 146 -2.54 23.07 -1.99
C VAL A 146 -3.59 24.03 -2.53
N ALA A 147 -3.22 24.86 -3.51
CA ALA A 147 -4.16 25.73 -4.21
C ALA A 147 -5.34 24.91 -4.75
N GLU A 148 -6.57 25.38 -4.58
CA GLU A 148 -7.75 24.53 -4.82
C GLU A 148 -7.79 23.91 -6.23
N SER A 149 -7.32 24.65 -7.25
CA SER A 149 -7.17 24.18 -8.63
C SER A 149 -6.23 22.97 -8.78
N LEU A 150 -5.21 22.83 -7.93
CA LEU A 150 -4.32 21.66 -7.90
C LEU A 150 -4.99 20.46 -7.23
N LYS A 151 -5.81 20.68 -6.17
CA LYS A 151 -6.62 19.59 -5.60
C LYS A 151 -7.65 19.09 -6.60
N GLU A 152 -8.39 20.01 -7.24
CA GLU A 152 -9.31 19.70 -8.34
C GLU A 152 -8.60 18.93 -9.46
N SER A 153 -7.37 19.31 -9.82
CA SER A 153 -6.57 18.57 -10.80
C SER A 153 -6.29 17.13 -10.37
N LEU A 154 -5.96 16.87 -9.10
CA LEU A 154 -5.70 15.53 -8.58
C LEU A 154 -6.99 14.69 -8.49
N PHE A 155 -8.10 15.28 -8.03
CA PHE A 155 -9.41 14.62 -8.02
C PHE A 155 -9.88 14.27 -9.43
N ASN A 156 -9.65 15.13 -10.42
CA ASN A 156 -9.98 14.84 -11.83
C ASN A 156 -9.14 13.69 -12.39
N ILE A 157 -7.85 13.60 -12.04
CA ILE A 157 -6.99 12.46 -12.41
C ILE A 157 -7.52 11.18 -11.76
N SER A 158 -7.76 11.17 -10.44
CA SER A 158 -8.31 10.01 -9.72
C SER A 158 -9.66 9.55 -10.30
N SER A 159 -10.56 10.50 -10.65
CA SER A 159 -11.83 10.20 -11.33
C SER A 159 -11.62 9.53 -12.69
N HIS A 160 -10.72 10.03 -13.53
CA HIS A 160 -10.43 9.43 -14.84
C HIS A 160 -9.85 8.01 -14.73
N VAL A 161 -9.04 7.74 -13.70
CA VAL A 161 -8.51 6.39 -13.43
C VAL A 161 -9.61 5.47 -12.91
N SER A 162 -10.50 5.97 -12.04
CA SER A 162 -11.72 5.27 -11.58
C SER A 162 -12.65 4.89 -12.75
N ASP A 163 -12.86 5.81 -13.70
CA ASP A 163 -13.67 5.55 -14.90
C ASP A 163 -12.99 4.51 -15.81
N SER A 164 -11.66 4.59 -15.94
CA SER A 164 -10.88 3.57 -16.66
C SER A 164 -11.01 2.19 -16.00
N LEU A 165 -10.93 2.10 -14.67
CA LEU A 165 -11.19 0.87 -13.90
C LEU A 165 -12.60 0.31 -14.15
N ALA A 166 -13.62 1.17 -14.30
CA ALA A 166 -14.98 0.76 -14.65
C ALA A 166 -15.09 0.22 -16.09
N MET A 167 -14.39 0.84 -17.04
CA MET A 167 -14.35 0.40 -18.43
C MET A 167 -13.68 -0.97 -18.57
N LEU A 168 -12.63 -1.26 -17.79
CA LEU A 168 -11.98 -2.58 -17.75
C LEU A 168 -12.94 -3.74 -17.40
N GLU A 169 -14.01 -3.49 -16.64
CA GLU A 169 -15.00 -4.51 -16.28
C GLU A 169 -15.88 -4.96 -17.46
N ASN A 170 -15.91 -4.16 -18.54
CA ASN A 170 -16.70 -4.42 -19.73
C ASN A 170 -15.92 -5.15 -20.84
N ILE A 171 -14.63 -5.41 -20.65
CA ILE A 171 -13.79 -6.15 -21.61
C ILE A 171 -14.23 -7.65 -21.58
N PRO A 172 -14.78 -8.20 -22.68
CA PRO A 172 -15.31 -9.57 -22.68
C PRO A 172 -14.21 -10.62 -22.50
N GLY A 173 -14.41 -11.58 -21.60
CA GLY A 173 -13.51 -12.73 -21.41
C GLY A 173 -13.08 -13.00 -19.97
N HIS A 174 -13.48 -12.17 -19.00
CA HIS A 174 -13.07 -12.34 -17.60
C HIS A 174 -14.20 -12.91 -16.72
N ILE A 175 -14.34 -14.24 -16.74
CA ILE A 175 -14.98 -14.96 -15.63
C ILE A 175 -13.90 -15.09 -14.54
N PRO A 176 -14.15 -14.69 -13.27
CA PRO A 176 -13.28 -15.07 -12.15
C PRO A 176 -13.43 -16.59 -11.93
N GLY A 177 -12.60 -17.36 -12.62
CA GLY A 177 -12.74 -18.81 -12.73
C GLY A 177 -11.38 -19.48 -12.71
N LYS A 178 -11.13 -20.23 -11.63
CA LYS A 178 -10.03 -21.19 -11.41
C LYS A 178 -8.85 -21.04 -12.36
N VAL A 179 -7.79 -20.38 -11.88
CA VAL A 179 -6.44 -20.51 -12.44
C VAL A 179 -6.14 -22.00 -12.60
N LYS A 180 -5.97 -22.47 -13.83
CA LYS A 180 -5.37 -23.78 -14.06
C LYS A 180 -3.91 -23.69 -13.64
N GLU A 181 -3.45 -24.68 -12.89
CA GLU A 181 -2.03 -24.87 -12.59
C GLU A 181 -1.28 -25.13 -13.91
N ASP A 182 -0.77 -24.08 -14.53
CA ASP A 182 0.27 -24.21 -15.55
C ASP A 182 1.61 -23.93 -14.86
N GLY A 183 2.33 -25.01 -14.53
CA GLY A 183 3.56 -25.00 -13.71
C GLY A 183 4.79 -24.41 -14.42
N GLY A 184 4.58 -23.51 -15.38
CA GLY A 184 5.64 -22.82 -16.12
C GLY A 184 6.28 -21.71 -15.29
N PHE A 185 7.61 -21.76 -15.14
CA PHE A 185 8.36 -20.64 -14.58
C PHE A 185 8.31 -19.43 -15.55
N PRO A 186 8.20 -18.19 -15.04
CA PRO A 186 8.30 -16.99 -15.89
C PRO A 186 9.63 -16.94 -16.65
N MET A 187 9.61 -16.53 -17.92
CA MET A 187 10.80 -16.54 -18.79
C MET A 187 11.92 -15.57 -18.38
N TRP A 188 11.69 -14.69 -17.40
CA TRP A 188 12.71 -13.81 -16.82
C TRP A 188 13.54 -14.47 -15.70
N VAL A 189 13.25 -15.72 -15.32
CA VAL A 189 13.95 -16.43 -14.23
C VAL A 189 15.00 -17.39 -14.80
N SER A 190 16.29 -17.10 -14.58
CA SER A 190 17.36 -17.96 -15.09
C SER A 190 17.46 -19.31 -14.36
N GLY A 191 18.13 -20.27 -14.98
CA GLY A 191 18.48 -21.54 -14.35
C GLY A 191 19.49 -21.41 -13.19
N SER A 192 20.15 -20.26 -13.03
CA SER A 192 21.20 -20.03 -12.05
C SER A 192 20.69 -19.47 -10.73
N ASP A 193 19.57 -18.75 -10.74
CA ASP A 193 18.99 -18.12 -9.55
C ASP A 193 18.55 -19.19 -8.51
N ARG A 194 18.36 -20.42 -9.00
CA ARG A 194 18.41 -21.81 -8.47
C ARG A 194 17.61 -22.24 -7.22
N ASN A 195 18.17 -22.68 -6.07
CA ASN A 195 19.36 -22.33 -5.26
C ASN A 195 19.17 -21.10 -4.34
N LEU A 196 20.22 -20.36 -4.03
CA LEU A 196 20.35 -19.09 -3.29
C LEU A 196 19.66 -18.85 -1.93
N LEU A 197 18.58 -19.55 -1.53
CA LEU A 197 17.73 -19.09 -0.41
C LEU A 197 17.22 -20.14 0.59
N GLN A 198 17.35 -21.44 0.32
CA GLN A 198 17.29 -22.48 1.36
C GLN A 198 18.66 -22.70 2.02
N ASP A 199 19.68 -22.53 1.19
CA ASP A 199 21.10 -22.35 1.43
C ASP A 199 21.37 -21.31 2.55
N PRO A 200 22.33 -21.56 3.47
CA PRO A 200 22.86 -20.55 4.39
C PRO A 200 23.43 -19.34 3.63
N VAL A 201 23.65 -18.21 4.33
CA VAL A 201 24.21 -16.99 3.72
C VAL A 201 25.54 -17.26 2.99
N ASP A 202 26.32 -18.23 3.48
CA ASP A 202 27.60 -18.68 2.90
C ASP A 202 27.48 -19.35 1.51
N GLU A 203 26.29 -19.84 1.15
CA GLU A 203 25.99 -20.51 -0.12
C GLU A 203 25.18 -19.60 -1.08
N THR A 204 24.66 -18.47 -0.58
CA THR A 204 24.00 -17.44 -1.40
C THR A 204 25.04 -16.66 -2.24
N LYS A 205 24.85 -16.57 -3.57
CA LYS A 205 25.69 -15.69 -4.42
C LYS A 205 25.40 -14.21 -4.17
N VAL A 206 26.16 -13.61 -3.27
CA VAL A 206 26.13 -12.17 -2.97
C VAL A 206 26.80 -11.37 -4.09
N ASN A 207 26.22 -10.21 -4.45
CA ASN A 207 26.82 -9.25 -5.39
C ASN A 207 27.67 -8.19 -4.68
N LEU A 208 27.17 -7.66 -3.57
CA LEU A 208 27.87 -6.66 -2.74
C LEU A 208 27.71 -6.98 -1.25
N VAL A 209 28.75 -6.71 -0.48
CA VAL A 209 28.76 -6.79 0.98
C VAL A 209 28.84 -5.39 1.57
N VAL A 210 27.96 -5.06 2.52
CA VAL A 210 28.02 -3.84 3.33
C VAL A 210 28.48 -4.21 4.73
N ALA A 211 29.51 -3.54 5.24
CA ALA A 211 30.01 -3.76 6.61
C ALA A 211 30.65 -2.49 7.19
N GLN A 212 30.10 -1.97 8.29
CA GLN A 212 30.57 -0.73 8.93
C GLN A 212 32.04 -0.79 9.40
N ASN A 213 32.57 -1.99 9.62
CA ASN A 213 33.97 -2.22 9.99
C ASN A 213 34.96 -2.27 8.80
N GLY A 214 34.51 -1.96 7.58
CA GLY A 214 35.35 -1.96 6.38
C GLY A 214 35.68 -3.35 5.81
N THR A 215 35.06 -4.43 6.30
CA THR A 215 35.26 -5.81 5.78
C THR A 215 34.32 -6.19 4.64
N GLY A 216 33.64 -5.21 4.04
CA GLY A 216 32.75 -5.36 2.89
C GLY A 216 33.23 -4.54 1.69
N ASN A 217 32.42 -4.49 0.64
CA ASN A 217 32.64 -3.59 -0.49
C ASN A 217 32.33 -2.14 -0.15
N TYR A 218 31.33 -1.91 0.71
CA TYR A 218 30.86 -0.58 1.13
C TYR A 218 30.68 -0.53 2.65
N THR A 219 30.67 0.69 3.20
CA THR A 219 30.45 0.93 4.63
C THR A 219 29.02 1.35 4.94
N THR A 220 28.35 1.97 3.98
CA THR A 220 26.92 2.34 4.04
C THR A 220 26.10 1.52 3.06
N ILE A 221 24.79 1.44 3.31
CA ILE A 221 23.85 0.74 2.43
C ILE A 221 23.53 1.62 1.20
N GLY A 222 23.44 2.95 1.39
CA GLY A 222 23.27 3.93 0.31
C GLY A 222 24.29 3.78 -0.82
N GLU A 223 25.58 3.64 -0.49
CA GLU A 223 26.65 3.42 -1.47
C GLU A 223 26.43 2.14 -2.31
N ALA A 224 26.03 1.05 -1.65
CA ALA A 224 25.80 -0.24 -2.30
C ALA A 224 24.59 -0.22 -3.25
N ILE A 225 23.51 0.51 -2.89
CA ILE A 225 22.36 0.73 -3.77
C ILE A 225 22.77 1.57 -4.97
N SER A 226 23.50 2.67 -4.76
CA SER A 226 24.00 3.52 -5.85
C SER A 226 24.86 2.73 -6.84
N ALA A 227 25.69 1.80 -6.35
CA ALA A 227 26.54 0.92 -7.17
C ALA A 227 25.80 -0.24 -7.86
N ALA A 228 24.58 -0.59 -7.44
CA ALA A 228 23.77 -1.61 -8.11
C ALA A 228 23.36 -1.18 -9.54
N PRO A 229 23.18 -2.11 -10.50
CA PRO A 229 22.71 -1.77 -11.83
C PRO A 229 21.28 -1.22 -11.81
N ASN A 230 20.97 -0.33 -12.75
CA ASN A 230 19.60 0.11 -13.01
C ASN A 230 18.92 -0.87 -13.99
N SER A 231 17.60 -1.03 -13.87
CA SER A 231 16.75 -1.90 -14.69
C SER A 231 17.26 -3.35 -14.77
N GLY A 232 17.75 -3.88 -13.64
CA GLY A 232 18.21 -5.26 -13.53
C GLY A 232 17.06 -6.25 -13.72
N GLU A 233 17.20 -7.14 -14.71
CA GLU A 233 16.28 -8.27 -14.96
C GLU A 233 16.52 -9.46 -14.02
N THR A 234 17.70 -9.51 -13.38
CA THR A 234 18.12 -10.59 -12.48
C THR A 234 18.36 -10.07 -11.06
N ARG A 235 18.27 -10.97 -10.08
CA ARG A 235 18.37 -10.69 -8.65
C ARG A 235 19.76 -10.11 -8.30
N PHE A 236 19.79 -8.90 -7.72
CA PHE A 236 21.02 -8.27 -7.26
C PHE A 236 21.05 -8.24 -5.72
N VAL A 237 21.91 -9.07 -5.13
CA VAL A 237 21.96 -9.35 -3.68
C VAL A 237 22.99 -8.45 -2.98
N ILE A 238 22.52 -7.63 -2.06
CA ILE A 238 23.31 -6.83 -1.13
C ILE A 238 23.22 -7.49 0.25
N TYR A 239 24.32 -8.08 0.71
CA TYR A 239 24.42 -8.65 2.06
C TYR A 239 24.91 -7.58 3.03
N ILE A 240 24.14 -7.33 4.09
CA ILE A 240 24.36 -6.28 5.07
C ILE A 240 24.71 -6.96 6.39
N LYS A 241 26.00 -6.95 6.77
CA LYS A 241 26.46 -7.59 8.01
C LYS A 241 25.79 -6.96 9.25
N CYS A 242 25.85 -7.67 10.37
CA CYS A 242 25.36 -7.18 11.64
C CYS A 242 25.98 -5.82 12.03
N GLY A 243 25.14 -4.94 12.57
CA GLY A 243 25.43 -3.54 12.82
C GLY A 243 24.15 -2.71 12.88
N GLU A 244 24.28 -1.48 13.39
CA GLU A 244 23.21 -0.48 13.38
C GLU A 244 23.51 0.60 12.33
N TYR A 245 22.76 0.60 11.24
CA TYR A 245 22.93 1.48 10.10
C TYR A 245 22.00 2.68 10.21
N PHE A 246 22.55 3.83 10.59
CA PHE A 246 21.83 5.08 10.76
C PHE A 246 21.67 5.82 9.42
N GLU A 247 20.77 5.32 8.57
CA GLU A 247 20.55 5.79 7.20
C GLU A 247 19.05 5.93 6.92
N ASN A 248 18.64 7.01 6.26
CA ASN A 248 17.39 7.04 5.50
C ASN A 248 17.69 6.57 4.07
N ILE A 249 17.00 5.53 3.62
CA ILE A 249 17.27 4.85 2.36
C ILE A 249 16.07 4.97 1.43
N GLU A 250 16.30 5.32 0.17
CA GLU A 250 15.32 5.11 -0.90
C GLU A 250 15.87 4.08 -1.90
N ILE A 251 15.05 3.10 -2.29
CA ILE A 251 15.31 2.22 -3.43
C ILE A 251 14.50 2.77 -4.62
N PRO A 252 15.07 3.67 -5.46
CA PRO A 252 14.32 4.36 -6.49
C PRO A 252 13.83 3.39 -7.57
N ARG A 253 12.83 3.81 -8.34
CA ARG A 253 12.06 2.98 -9.28
C ARG A 253 12.94 2.20 -10.27
N GLU A 254 14.05 2.77 -10.71
CA GLU A 254 15.00 2.14 -11.63
C GLU A 254 15.90 1.08 -10.99
N LYS A 255 15.93 0.94 -9.66
CA LYS A 255 16.70 -0.11 -8.95
C LYS A 255 15.83 -1.36 -8.76
N THR A 256 15.51 -2.03 -9.87
CA THR A 256 14.71 -3.26 -9.87
C THR A 256 15.49 -4.47 -9.38
N MET A 257 14.78 -5.49 -8.88
CA MET A 257 15.32 -6.80 -8.46
C MET A 257 16.41 -6.75 -7.35
N ILE A 258 16.53 -5.65 -6.62
CA ILE A 258 17.40 -5.55 -5.45
C ILE A 258 16.93 -6.51 -4.35
N MET A 259 17.87 -7.14 -3.65
CA MET A 259 17.59 -7.92 -2.45
C MET A 259 18.55 -7.58 -1.33
N PHE A 260 18.01 -7.31 -0.15
CA PHE A 260 18.75 -7.20 1.10
C PHE A 260 18.72 -8.52 1.87
N ILE A 261 19.88 -8.92 2.39
CA ILE A 261 20.02 -10.04 3.33
C ILE A 261 20.80 -9.52 4.53
N GLY A 262 20.29 -9.72 5.74
CA GLY A 262 21.00 -9.42 6.98
C GLY A 262 21.51 -10.66 7.71
N ASP A 263 22.11 -10.42 8.87
CA ASP A 263 22.61 -11.46 9.80
C ASP A 263 21.52 -11.98 10.77
N GLY A 264 20.28 -11.49 10.65
CA GLY A 264 19.14 -11.82 11.50
C GLY A 264 18.41 -10.58 12.04
N ILE A 265 17.13 -10.76 12.38
CA ILE A 265 16.33 -9.78 13.15
C ILE A 265 17.12 -9.33 14.38
N GLY A 266 17.18 -8.01 14.61
CA GLY A 266 17.91 -7.40 15.72
C GLY A 266 19.44 -7.51 15.65
N ARG A 267 20.02 -8.16 14.62
CA ARG A 267 21.46 -8.24 14.38
C ARG A 267 21.90 -7.27 13.28
N THR A 268 21.17 -7.23 12.17
CA THR A 268 21.31 -6.19 11.13
C THR A 268 20.11 -5.26 11.25
N VAL A 269 20.36 -3.99 11.58
CA VAL A 269 19.31 -3.01 11.88
C VAL A 269 19.52 -1.76 11.02
N ILE A 270 18.54 -1.39 10.21
CA ILE A 270 18.49 -0.12 9.48
C ILE A 270 17.57 0.83 10.25
N LYS A 271 18.06 1.99 10.67
CA LYS A 271 17.34 2.88 11.61
C LYS A 271 17.44 4.37 11.31
N ALA A 272 16.30 5.07 11.35
CA ALA A 272 16.22 6.53 11.29
C ALA A 272 15.09 7.05 12.20
N ASN A 273 14.83 8.36 12.21
CA ASN A 273 13.88 8.99 13.11
C ASN A 273 13.11 10.19 12.50
N ARG A 274 12.94 10.22 11.18
CA ARG A 274 12.08 11.24 10.54
C ARG A 274 10.64 11.04 11.00
N SER A 275 9.93 12.15 11.23
CA SER A 275 8.58 12.12 11.80
C SER A 275 7.75 13.35 11.40
N TYR A 276 6.42 13.23 11.53
CA TYR A 276 5.49 14.34 11.31
C TYR A 276 5.76 15.54 12.22
N ALA A 277 6.04 15.29 13.51
CA ALA A 277 6.36 16.34 14.47
C ALA A 277 7.67 17.09 14.17
N ASP A 278 8.59 16.45 13.44
CA ASP A 278 9.85 17.05 12.98
C ASP A 278 9.77 17.65 11.57
N GLY A 279 8.55 17.82 11.04
CA GLY A 279 8.29 18.51 9.78
C GLY A 279 8.40 17.64 8.52
N TRP A 280 8.37 16.31 8.65
CA TRP A 280 8.29 15.40 7.51
C TRP A 280 6.83 15.04 7.19
N THR A 281 6.58 14.62 5.95
CA THR A 281 5.32 13.96 5.58
C THR A 281 5.38 12.49 5.94
N ALA A 282 4.23 11.80 6.01
CA ALA A 282 4.21 10.36 6.29
C ALA A 282 5.04 9.58 5.25
N PHE A 283 4.92 9.95 3.96
CA PHE A 283 5.63 9.31 2.84
C PHE A 283 7.16 9.43 2.94
N HIS A 284 7.70 10.63 3.18
CA HIS A 284 9.14 10.86 3.33
C HIS A 284 9.70 10.63 4.76
N SER A 285 8.83 10.31 5.74
CA SER A 285 9.26 9.88 7.09
C SER A 285 9.88 8.48 7.12
N ALA A 286 9.76 7.71 6.03
CA ALA A 286 10.26 6.35 5.94
C ALA A 286 11.76 6.23 6.25
N THR A 287 12.11 5.28 7.12
CA THR A 287 13.51 4.87 7.30
C THR A 287 14.03 4.16 6.05
N VAL A 288 13.22 3.27 5.45
CA VAL A 288 13.46 2.73 4.11
C VAL A 288 12.21 2.90 3.26
N GLY A 289 12.32 3.63 2.15
CA GLY A 289 11.35 3.67 1.07
C GLY A 289 11.77 2.78 -0.10
N VAL A 290 10.82 2.05 -0.68
CA VAL A 290 11.08 1.08 -1.75
C VAL A 290 10.12 1.29 -2.92
N ARG A 291 10.63 1.72 -4.07
CA ARG A 291 9.89 1.92 -5.33
C ARG A 291 10.36 0.95 -6.43
N GLY A 292 11.64 0.57 -6.45
CA GLY A 292 12.19 -0.39 -7.40
C GLY A 292 11.51 -1.77 -7.30
N SER A 293 10.94 -2.25 -8.41
CA SER A 293 10.08 -3.44 -8.43
C SER A 293 10.83 -4.75 -8.15
N GLY A 294 10.10 -5.74 -7.63
CA GLY A 294 10.62 -7.06 -7.28
C GLY A 294 11.54 -7.06 -6.05
N PHE A 295 11.52 -6.03 -5.21
CA PHE A 295 12.39 -5.93 -4.03
C PHE A 295 12.21 -7.10 -3.04
N ILE A 296 13.31 -7.59 -2.45
CA ILE A 296 13.25 -8.58 -1.37
C ILE A 296 14.07 -8.11 -0.16
N ALA A 297 13.56 -8.30 1.05
CA ALA A 297 14.37 -8.24 2.26
C ALA A 297 14.27 -9.54 3.07
N LYS A 298 15.40 -9.97 3.63
CA LYS A 298 15.51 -11.19 4.44
C LYS A 298 16.41 -10.96 5.66
N ASP A 299 16.01 -11.49 6.82
CA ASP A 299 16.84 -11.59 8.04
C ASP A 299 17.40 -10.23 8.56
N LEU A 300 16.58 -9.18 8.68
CA LEU A 300 17.00 -7.85 9.21
C LEU A 300 15.84 -7.04 9.83
N SER A 301 16.17 -5.99 10.60
CA SER A 301 15.19 -5.05 11.17
C SER A 301 15.17 -3.69 10.45
N PHE A 302 13.97 -3.15 10.23
CA PHE A 302 13.72 -1.77 9.81
C PHE A 302 13.11 -1.00 11.00
N VAL A 303 13.72 0.11 11.42
CA VAL A 303 13.35 0.78 12.68
C VAL A 303 13.21 2.28 12.49
N ASN A 304 12.03 2.84 12.77
CA ASN A 304 11.90 4.27 13.03
C ASN A 304 11.84 4.52 14.54
N TYR A 305 12.86 5.18 15.09
CA TYR A 305 13.02 5.37 16.53
C TYR A 305 12.50 6.73 17.05
N ALA A 306 11.67 7.43 16.28
CA ALA A 306 11.18 8.78 16.62
C ALA A 306 10.44 8.84 17.97
N GLY A 307 9.54 7.89 18.26
CA GLY A 307 8.75 7.84 19.51
C GLY A 307 7.24 8.13 19.31
N PRO A 308 6.37 7.72 20.25
CA PRO A 308 4.91 7.88 20.13
C PRO A 308 4.45 9.34 20.21
N GLU A 309 5.27 10.23 20.77
CA GLU A 309 5.04 11.69 20.83
C GLU A 309 5.33 12.41 19.51
N LYS A 310 5.94 11.71 18.54
CA LYS A 310 6.34 12.27 17.25
C LYS A 310 5.30 12.09 16.13
N HIS A 311 4.15 11.48 16.46
CA HIS A 311 3.08 11.11 15.53
C HIS A 311 3.61 10.18 14.42
N GLN A 312 3.17 10.35 13.16
CA GLN A 312 3.52 9.46 12.04
C GLN A 312 5.04 9.38 11.85
N ALA A 313 5.58 8.16 11.85
CA ALA A 313 7.01 7.91 11.74
C ALA A 313 7.27 6.52 11.12
N VAL A 314 7.36 6.47 9.79
CA VAL A 314 7.38 5.20 9.03
C VAL A 314 8.73 4.48 9.15
N ALA A 315 8.70 3.16 9.40
CA ALA A 315 9.88 2.30 9.37
C ALA A 315 10.16 1.77 7.95
N LEU A 316 9.13 1.21 7.29
CA LEU A 316 9.17 0.79 5.89
C LEU A 316 8.01 1.44 5.12
N ARG A 317 8.31 2.08 3.98
CA ARG A 317 7.34 2.35 2.92
C ARG A 317 7.64 1.47 1.72
N SER A 318 6.64 0.74 1.23
CA SER A 318 6.76 -0.09 0.03
C SER A 318 5.73 0.33 -1.02
N SER A 319 6.23 0.85 -2.14
CA SER A 319 5.52 1.07 -3.41
C SER A 319 6.06 0.12 -4.50
N SER A 320 6.75 -0.96 -4.12
CA SER A 320 7.33 -1.93 -5.05
C SER A 320 6.35 -3.05 -5.39
N ASP A 321 5.95 -3.18 -6.66
CA ASP A 321 5.24 -4.37 -7.14
C ASP A 321 6.09 -5.63 -7.00
N LEU A 322 5.44 -6.74 -6.67
CA LEU A 322 6.06 -8.04 -6.42
C LEU A 322 7.16 -7.99 -5.33
N SER A 323 6.98 -7.16 -4.30
CA SER A 323 7.91 -7.07 -3.16
C SER A 323 7.64 -8.13 -2.09
N ALA A 324 8.70 -8.70 -1.51
CA ALA A 324 8.55 -9.72 -0.47
C ALA A 324 9.55 -9.58 0.70
N TYR A 325 9.06 -9.84 1.91
CA TYR A 325 9.78 -9.64 3.16
C TYR A 325 9.73 -10.93 3.98
N TYR A 326 10.89 -11.46 4.39
CA TYR A 326 10.98 -12.76 5.05
C TYR A 326 11.87 -12.72 6.29
N ARG A 327 11.31 -13.00 7.47
CA ARG A 327 12.02 -12.87 8.76
C ARG A 327 12.63 -11.48 8.91
N CYS A 328 11.80 -10.48 8.68
CA CYS A 328 12.12 -9.08 8.95
C CYS A 328 11.37 -8.60 10.20
N SER A 329 11.96 -7.65 10.92
CA SER A 329 11.25 -6.88 11.96
C SER A 329 10.98 -5.47 11.46
N PHE A 330 9.82 -4.92 11.83
CA PHE A 330 9.41 -3.56 11.51
C PHE A 330 8.99 -2.86 12.79
N GLU A 331 9.72 -1.84 13.21
CA GLU A 331 9.60 -1.27 14.55
C GLU A 331 9.42 0.25 14.50
N SER A 332 8.27 0.74 14.94
CA SER A 332 8.03 2.15 15.23
C SER A 332 6.95 2.27 16.31
N TYR A 333 6.13 3.32 16.24
CA TYR A 333 4.92 3.54 17.02
C TYR A 333 3.75 3.79 16.06
N GLN A 334 3.46 5.04 15.71
CA GLN A 334 2.41 5.37 14.76
C GLN A 334 2.91 5.18 13.30
N ASP A 335 2.06 4.61 12.44
CA ASP A 335 2.31 4.46 11.00
C ASP A 335 3.56 3.61 10.67
N THR A 336 3.75 2.46 11.33
CA THR A 336 5.02 1.68 11.25
C THR A 336 5.34 1.15 9.84
N ILE A 337 4.40 0.48 9.18
CA ILE A 337 4.56 0.00 7.80
C ILE A 337 3.54 0.68 6.90
N TYR A 338 4.04 1.46 5.93
CA TYR A 338 3.25 1.99 4.84
C TYR A 338 3.28 0.99 3.67
N VAL A 339 2.30 0.08 3.65
CA VAL A 339 2.00 -0.82 2.52
C VAL A 339 1.32 -0.02 1.40
N HIS A 340 2.06 0.93 0.82
CA HIS A 340 1.54 2.00 -0.03
C HIS A 340 0.73 1.46 -1.21
N SER A 341 1.37 0.74 -2.15
CA SER A 341 0.72 0.30 -3.40
C SER A 341 1.27 -1.04 -3.92
N HIS A 342 0.65 -1.55 -5.00
CA HIS A 342 1.00 -2.79 -5.72
C HIS A 342 0.91 -4.09 -4.89
N LYS A 343 1.46 -5.21 -5.40
CA LYS A 343 1.40 -6.52 -4.73
C LYS A 343 2.59 -6.75 -3.80
N GLN A 344 2.31 -7.16 -2.56
CA GLN A 344 3.31 -7.34 -1.51
C GLN A 344 3.08 -8.61 -0.69
N PHE A 345 4.15 -9.23 -0.19
CA PHE A 345 4.09 -10.43 0.65
C PHE A 345 5.02 -10.34 1.86
N TYR A 346 4.49 -10.59 3.07
CA TYR A 346 5.25 -10.58 4.32
C TYR A 346 5.12 -11.96 4.98
N ARG A 347 6.25 -12.60 5.28
CA ARG A 347 6.30 -13.97 5.82
C ARG A 347 7.19 -14.04 7.05
N GLU A 348 6.70 -14.63 8.14
CA GLU A 348 7.48 -14.83 9.38
C GLU A 348 8.12 -13.52 9.89
N CYS A 349 7.44 -12.40 9.67
CA CYS A 349 7.89 -11.08 10.11
C CYS A 349 7.29 -10.71 11.46
N ASP A 350 8.02 -9.90 12.22
CA ASP A 350 7.52 -9.24 13.43
C ASP A 350 7.21 -7.77 13.12
N ILE A 351 6.04 -7.27 13.53
CA ILE A 351 5.59 -5.89 13.28
C ILE A 351 5.20 -5.26 14.61
N TYR A 352 5.84 -4.15 15.00
CA TYR A 352 5.63 -3.46 16.28
C TYR A 352 5.15 -2.03 16.08
N GLY A 353 3.98 -1.68 16.61
CA GLY A 353 3.46 -0.31 16.54
C GLY A 353 2.27 -0.02 17.45
N THR A 354 1.62 1.13 17.25
CA THR A 354 0.55 1.64 18.11
C THR A 354 -0.68 2.07 17.32
N VAL A 355 -0.66 3.26 16.71
CA VAL A 355 -1.74 3.82 15.90
C VAL A 355 -1.48 3.46 14.44
N ASP A 356 -2.49 2.92 13.76
CA ASP A 356 -2.54 2.67 12.31
C ASP A 356 -1.29 1.99 11.75
N PHE A 357 -0.69 1.06 12.51
CA PHE A 357 0.70 0.70 12.28
C PHE A 357 0.95 -0.20 11.06
N ILE A 358 -0.10 -0.69 10.41
CA ILE A 358 -0.10 -1.24 9.04
C ILE A 358 -1.15 -0.47 8.22
N PHE A 359 -0.72 0.41 7.32
CA PHE A 359 -1.61 1.30 6.57
C PHE A 359 -1.20 1.45 5.10
N GLY A 360 -2.13 1.85 4.24
CA GLY A 360 -1.92 1.96 2.80
C GLY A 360 -2.96 1.21 1.95
N ASP A 361 -2.71 1.15 0.65
CA ASP A 361 -3.61 0.56 -0.35
C ASP A 361 -2.91 -0.44 -1.29
N ALA A 362 -1.88 -1.13 -0.82
CA ALA A 362 -1.37 -2.32 -1.49
C ALA A 362 -2.42 -3.46 -1.54
N SER A 363 -2.24 -4.40 -2.46
CA SER A 363 -2.75 -5.76 -2.28
C SER A 363 -1.68 -6.57 -1.54
N VAL A 364 -1.88 -6.81 -0.24
CA VAL A 364 -0.85 -7.36 0.63
C VAL A 364 -1.34 -8.56 1.44
N VAL A 365 -0.49 -9.58 1.54
CA VAL A 365 -0.69 -10.71 2.46
C VAL A 365 0.42 -10.77 3.50
N PHE A 366 0.04 -10.75 4.77
CA PHE A 366 0.89 -11.10 5.91
C PHE A 366 0.59 -12.55 6.30
N GLN A 367 1.56 -13.45 6.16
CA GLN A 367 1.39 -14.87 6.44
C GLN A 367 2.36 -15.32 7.55
N ASN A 368 1.84 -16.00 8.57
CA ASN A 368 2.64 -16.51 9.70
C ASN A 368 3.49 -15.41 10.40
N CYS A 369 2.97 -14.19 10.47
CA CYS A 369 3.63 -13.03 11.08
C CYS A 369 3.17 -12.83 12.54
N SER A 370 3.94 -12.08 13.33
CA SER A 370 3.52 -11.63 14.67
C SER A 370 3.36 -10.12 14.67
N LEU A 371 2.17 -9.65 14.99
CA LEU A 371 1.81 -8.24 15.08
C LEU A 371 1.71 -7.89 16.56
N TYR A 372 2.56 -6.98 17.02
CA TYR A 372 2.74 -6.61 18.42
C TYR A 372 2.29 -5.17 18.68
N ALA A 373 1.20 -5.02 19.41
CA ALA A 373 0.76 -3.75 19.94
C ALA A 373 1.71 -3.25 21.04
N ARG A 374 2.38 -2.14 20.80
CA ARG A 374 3.22 -1.46 21.81
C ARG A 374 2.40 -0.58 22.74
N ARG A 375 3.01 -0.15 23.84
CA ARG A 375 2.47 0.90 24.71
C ARG A 375 2.41 2.25 23.97
N PRO A 376 1.22 2.87 23.79
CA PRO A 376 1.08 4.18 23.18
C PRO A 376 1.15 5.30 24.25
N ASN A 377 0.99 6.56 23.82
CA ASN A 377 0.80 7.67 24.75
C ASN A 377 -0.55 7.57 25.48
N PRO A 378 -0.70 8.19 26.67
CA PRO A 378 -1.97 8.23 27.39
C PRO A 378 -3.13 8.71 26.51
N ASN A 379 -4.30 8.09 26.66
CA ASN A 379 -5.53 8.34 25.90
C ASN A 379 -5.51 7.96 24.41
N GLN A 380 -4.36 7.57 23.83
CA GLN A 380 -4.34 6.96 22.50
C GLN A 380 -4.97 5.57 22.54
N LYS A 381 -5.52 5.17 21.38
CA LYS A 381 -5.97 3.79 21.11
C LYS A 381 -4.91 3.11 20.26
N ILE A 382 -4.83 1.79 20.36
CA ILE A 382 -4.03 0.96 19.47
C ILE A 382 -4.92 0.54 18.29
N ILE A 383 -4.39 0.65 17.07
CA ILE A 383 -5.05 0.21 15.85
C ILE A 383 -4.04 -0.56 15.02
N TYR A 384 -4.36 -1.81 14.69
CA TYR A 384 -3.49 -2.68 13.89
C TYR A 384 -3.49 -2.29 12.40
N THR A 385 -4.65 -2.05 11.78
CA THR A 385 -4.73 -1.66 10.37
C THR A 385 -5.49 -0.36 10.08
N ALA A 386 -5.03 0.38 9.08
CA ALA A 386 -5.75 1.52 8.49
C ALA A 386 -5.70 1.44 6.96
N GLN A 387 -6.57 0.61 6.38
CA GLN A 387 -6.51 0.31 4.95
C GLN A 387 -7.21 1.39 4.11
N GLY A 388 -6.53 1.84 3.06
CA GLY A 388 -6.81 3.08 2.32
C GLY A 388 -7.51 2.96 0.96
N ARG A 389 -8.29 1.91 0.71
CA ARG A 389 -8.96 1.73 -0.60
C ARG A 389 -10.05 2.76 -0.88
N GLU A 390 -9.88 3.57 -1.94
CA GLU A 390 -10.81 4.65 -2.31
C GLU A 390 -11.93 4.21 -3.26
N ASN A 391 -11.78 3.09 -3.98
CA ASN A 391 -12.74 2.62 -4.99
C ASN A 391 -13.04 1.11 -4.89
N SER A 392 -14.29 0.74 -5.10
CA SER A 392 -14.76 -0.65 -4.94
C SER A 392 -14.14 -1.64 -5.93
N ARG A 393 -13.73 -1.16 -7.12
CA ARG A 393 -13.17 -1.95 -8.22
C ARG A 393 -11.69 -2.30 -8.03
N GLU A 394 -11.06 -1.69 -7.05
CA GLU A 394 -9.64 -1.87 -6.78
C GLU A 394 -9.37 -3.27 -6.20
N PRO A 395 -8.37 -4.00 -6.72
CA PRO A 395 -7.95 -5.31 -6.24
C PRO A 395 -7.15 -5.27 -4.92
N THR A 396 -7.13 -4.13 -4.22
CA THR A 396 -6.27 -3.83 -3.07
C THR A 396 -6.89 -4.19 -1.71
N GLY A 397 -6.08 -4.30 -0.66
CA GLY A 397 -6.54 -4.66 0.69
C GLY A 397 -5.44 -5.34 1.52
N ILE A 398 -5.68 -5.44 2.83
CA ILE A 398 -4.79 -6.12 3.78
C ILE A 398 -5.38 -7.49 4.14
N SER A 399 -4.62 -8.56 3.88
CA SER A 399 -4.96 -9.92 4.32
C SER A 399 -3.94 -10.41 5.35
N ILE A 400 -4.42 -10.88 6.50
CA ILE A 400 -3.60 -11.39 7.60
C ILE A 400 -3.99 -12.85 7.84
N ILE A 401 -3.06 -13.77 7.60
CA ILE A 401 -3.32 -15.22 7.53
C ILE A 401 -2.38 -15.98 8.45
N SER A 402 -2.91 -16.92 9.24
CA SER A 402 -2.14 -17.82 10.12
C SER A 402 -1.16 -17.06 11.04
N SER A 403 -1.51 -15.83 11.41
CA SER A 403 -0.64 -14.87 12.09
C SER A 403 -1.07 -14.69 13.55
N ARG A 404 -0.34 -13.89 14.32
CA ARG A 404 -0.57 -13.67 15.76
C ARG A 404 -0.74 -12.19 16.04
N ILE A 405 -1.81 -11.81 16.73
CA ILE A 405 -2.15 -10.44 17.14
C ILE A 405 -1.99 -10.38 18.66
N LEU A 406 -0.94 -9.70 19.14
CA LEU A 406 -0.37 -9.85 20.49
C LEU A 406 -0.04 -8.50 21.14
N ALA A 407 0.03 -8.46 22.47
CA ALA A 407 0.64 -7.34 23.19
C ALA A 407 2.18 -7.45 23.18
N ALA A 408 2.88 -6.33 22.95
CA ALA A 408 4.32 -6.24 23.13
C ALA A 408 4.70 -6.22 24.62
N PRO A 409 5.95 -6.56 25.00
CA PRO A 409 6.38 -6.58 26.41
C PRO A 409 6.23 -5.25 27.17
N ASP A 410 6.23 -4.10 26.47
CA ASP A 410 6.03 -2.78 27.06
C ASP A 410 4.55 -2.45 27.36
N LEU A 411 3.61 -3.11 26.65
CA LEU A 411 2.16 -2.96 26.82
C LEU A 411 1.61 -3.90 27.90
N ILE A 412 2.05 -5.16 27.95
CA ILE A 412 1.49 -6.20 28.84
C ILE A 412 1.23 -5.71 30.29
N PRO A 413 2.16 -5.01 30.98
CA PRO A 413 1.95 -4.58 32.37
C PRO A 413 0.87 -3.49 32.55
N VAL A 414 0.44 -2.85 31.46
CA VAL A 414 -0.48 -1.69 31.45
C VAL A 414 -1.63 -1.85 30.44
N GLN A 415 -1.80 -3.04 29.86
CA GLN A 415 -2.74 -3.32 28.75
C GLN A 415 -4.17 -2.87 29.08
N ALA A 416 -4.64 -3.09 30.31
CA ALA A 416 -5.98 -2.71 30.77
C ALA A 416 -6.27 -1.19 30.70
N ASN A 417 -5.25 -0.35 30.59
CA ASN A 417 -5.38 1.11 30.47
C ASN A 417 -5.61 1.57 29.02
N PHE A 418 -5.47 0.69 28.04
CA PHE A 418 -5.53 1.00 26.62
C PHE A 418 -6.59 0.15 25.91
N LYS A 419 -7.05 0.61 24.74
CA LYS A 419 -7.98 -0.12 23.88
C LYS A 419 -7.30 -0.43 22.56
N ALA A 420 -7.31 -1.70 22.14
CA ALA A 420 -6.79 -2.12 20.85
C ALA A 420 -7.91 -2.58 19.91
N TYR A 421 -7.76 -2.26 18.62
CA TYR A 421 -8.71 -2.59 17.56
C TYR A 421 -7.97 -3.16 16.35
N LEU A 422 -8.61 -4.14 15.68
CA LEU A 422 -8.10 -4.82 14.49
C LEU A 422 -7.88 -3.85 13.32
N GLY A 423 -8.71 -2.81 13.20
CA GLY A 423 -8.50 -1.74 12.22
C GLY A 423 -9.55 -0.63 12.26
N ARG A 424 -9.33 0.42 11.44
CA ARG A 424 -10.29 1.50 11.15
C ARG A 424 -10.27 1.95 9.69
N PRO A 425 -11.39 2.40 9.10
CA PRO A 425 -11.49 2.63 7.66
C PRO A 425 -10.94 4.00 7.27
N TRP A 426 -9.67 4.05 6.90
CA TRP A 426 -9.03 5.29 6.42
C TRP A 426 -9.72 5.84 5.17
N GLN A 427 -10.15 4.97 4.24
CA GLN A 427 -10.90 5.37 3.04
C GLN A 427 -12.21 4.58 2.84
N LEU A 428 -13.05 5.07 1.92
CA LEU A 428 -14.46 4.71 1.78
C LEU A 428 -14.72 3.22 1.56
N TYR A 429 -13.83 2.50 0.87
CA TYR A 429 -13.98 1.06 0.56
C TYR A 429 -12.95 0.19 1.29
N SER A 430 -12.43 0.68 2.43
CA SER A 430 -11.41 0.02 3.25
C SER A 430 -11.62 -1.49 3.38
N ARG A 431 -10.59 -2.28 3.08
CA ARG A 431 -10.67 -3.75 3.02
C ARG A 431 -9.56 -4.41 3.82
N THR A 432 -9.92 -5.04 4.94
CA THR A 432 -9.01 -5.83 5.79
C THR A 432 -9.67 -7.17 6.10
N VAL A 433 -8.91 -8.27 5.99
CA VAL A 433 -9.40 -9.61 6.30
C VAL A 433 -8.39 -10.33 7.20
N ILE A 434 -8.85 -10.92 8.30
CA ILE A 434 -8.03 -11.62 9.29
C ILE A 434 -8.52 -13.06 9.40
N MET A 435 -7.65 -14.02 9.08
CA MET A 435 -8.03 -15.41 8.86
C MET A 435 -7.08 -16.40 9.54
N LYS A 436 -7.64 -17.47 10.10
CA LYS A 436 -6.90 -18.58 10.75
C LYS A 436 -5.83 -18.10 11.75
N SER A 437 -6.02 -16.93 12.34
CA SER A 437 -5.01 -16.21 13.13
C SER A 437 -5.36 -16.25 14.61
N PHE A 438 -4.33 -16.22 15.47
CA PHE A 438 -4.49 -16.09 16.91
C PHE A 438 -4.68 -14.62 17.28
N ILE A 439 -5.74 -14.30 18.03
CA ILE A 439 -6.07 -12.96 18.51
C ILE A 439 -6.10 -12.99 20.04
N ASP A 440 -5.17 -12.26 20.66
CA ASP A 440 -5.06 -12.19 22.12
C ASP A 440 -6.09 -11.25 22.77
N ASP A 441 -6.18 -11.26 24.09
CA ASP A 441 -7.26 -10.63 24.87
C ASP A 441 -7.22 -9.09 24.91
N LEU A 442 -6.19 -8.46 24.35
CA LEU A 442 -6.07 -7.00 24.25
C LEU A 442 -7.09 -6.37 23.28
N VAL A 443 -7.59 -7.14 22.30
CA VAL A 443 -8.51 -6.64 21.28
C VAL A 443 -9.89 -6.41 21.90
N ASP A 444 -10.38 -5.18 21.81
CA ASP A 444 -11.70 -4.82 22.33
C ASP A 444 -12.79 -5.70 21.69
N PRO A 445 -13.82 -6.16 22.43
CA PRO A 445 -14.84 -7.05 21.88
C PRO A 445 -15.54 -6.52 20.61
N ALA A 446 -15.62 -5.19 20.45
CA ALA A 446 -16.12 -4.56 19.22
C ALA A 446 -15.30 -4.92 17.96
N GLY A 447 -14.01 -5.26 18.14
CA GLY A 447 -13.04 -5.64 17.10
C GLY A 447 -12.52 -4.46 16.29
N TRP A 448 -13.42 -3.65 15.74
CA TRP A 448 -13.11 -2.63 14.75
C TRP A 448 -13.52 -1.24 15.24
N LEU A 449 -12.77 -0.20 14.84
CA LEU A 449 -12.97 1.18 15.28
C LEU A 449 -13.48 2.06 14.12
N LYS A 450 -14.45 2.93 14.39
CA LYS A 450 -14.93 3.93 13.41
C LYS A 450 -13.79 4.91 13.08
N TRP A 451 -13.69 5.34 11.83
CA TRP A 451 -12.83 6.49 11.48
C TRP A 451 -13.44 7.78 11.99
N LYS A 452 -14.61 8.14 11.46
CA LYS A 452 -15.42 9.29 11.88
C LYS A 452 -16.90 9.02 11.60
N ASP A 453 -17.76 9.31 12.57
CA ASP A 453 -19.22 9.16 12.48
C ASP A 453 -19.64 7.83 11.83
N ASP A 454 -20.42 7.85 10.74
CA ASP A 454 -20.80 6.66 9.96
C ASP A 454 -20.05 6.52 8.62
N PHE A 455 -18.90 7.20 8.47
CA PHE A 455 -18.06 7.09 7.27
C PHE A 455 -17.62 5.64 7.01
N ALA A 456 -17.70 5.23 5.74
CA ALA A 456 -17.32 3.91 5.22
C ALA A 456 -18.08 2.69 5.77
N LEU A 457 -18.92 2.80 6.80
CA LEU A 457 -19.47 1.64 7.52
C LEU A 457 -20.39 0.75 6.66
N GLU A 458 -20.98 1.30 5.60
CA GLU A 458 -21.80 0.56 4.62
C GLU A 458 -20.97 -0.06 3.49
N THR A 459 -19.79 0.49 3.18
CA THR A 459 -19.02 0.26 1.95
C THR A 459 -17.68 -0.46 2.16
N LEU A 460 -17.15 -0.45 3.39
CA LEU A 460 -15.97 -1.21 3.79
C LEU A 460 -16.22 -2.73 3.72
N TYR A 461 -15.15 -3.51 3.72
CA TYR A 461 -15.20 -4.97 3.88
C TYR A 461 -14.20 -5.39 4.96
N TYR A 462 -14.69 -5.65 6.18
CA TYR A 462 -13.90 -6.16 7.30
C TYR A 462 -14.29 -7.59 7.63
N GLY A 463 -13.42 -8.53 7.28
CA GLY A 463 -13.68 -9.97 7.35
C GLY A 463 -12.90 -10.66 8.47
N GLU A 464 -13.57 -11.55 9.21
CA GLU A 464 -12.94 -12.48 10.15
C GLU A 464 -13.33 -13.93 9.81
N TYR A 465 -12.34 -14.82 9.68
CA TYR A 465 -12.53 -16.23 9.32
C TYR A 465 -11.70 -17.19 10.19
N MET A 466 -12.34 -18.11 10.92
CA MET A 466 -11.66 -19.16 11.71
C MET A 466 -10.51 -18.68 12.62
N ASN A 467 -10.61 -17.49 13.19
CA ASN A 467 -9.63 -16.97 14.14
C ASN A 467 -9.79 -17.62 15.53
N GLU A 468 -8.68 -17.84 16.21
CA GLU A 468 -8.62 -18.45 17.55
C GLU A 468 -8.01 -17.48 18.59
N GLY A 469 -7.97 -17.90 19.85
CA GLY A 469 -7.52 -17.07 20.97
C GLY A 469 -8.65 -16.26 21.63
N PRO A 470 -8.39 -15.67 22.81
CA PRO A 470 -9.42 -15.03 23.63
C PRO A 470 -10.06 -13.78 22.98
N GLY A 471 -9.34 -13.07 22.11
CA GLY A 471 -9.84 -11.91 21.37
C GLY A 471 -10.66 -12.24 20.11
N SER A 472 -10.72 -13.51 19.67
CA SER A 472 -11.41 -13.89 18.43
C SER A 472 -12.93 -14.05 18.58
N ASN A 473 -13.49 -13.88 19.79
CA ASN A 473 -14.92 -14.01 20.01
C ASN A 473 -15.71 -12.88 19.32
N MET A 474 -16.38 -13.25 18.22
CA MET A 474 -17.14 -12.32 17.39
C MET A 474 -18.55 -11.96 17.90
N THR A 475 -19.00 -12.42 19.08
CA THR A 475 -20.39 -12.18 19.55
C THR A 475 -20.71 -10.71 19.77
N ASN A 476 -19.73 -9.92 20.24
CA ASN A 476 -19.92 -8.49 20.57
C ASN A 476 -19.28 -7.54 19.53
N ARG A 477 -18.97 -8.05 18.33
CA ARG A 477 -18.41 -7.24 17.24
C ARG A 477 -19.41 -6.16 16.79
N VAL A 478 -18.86 -5.12 16.17
CA VAL A 478 -19.64 -4.05 15.53
C VAL A 478 -20.68 -4.62 14.54
N GLN A 479 -21.84 -3.98 14.50
CA GLN A 479 -22.99 -4.39 13.66
C GLN A 479 -23.04 -3.58 12.35
N TRP A 480 -21.89 -3.23 11.78
CA TRP A 480 -21.81 -2.44 10.54
C TRP A 480 -22.15 -3.31 9.33
N PRO A 481 -22.84 -2.79 8.29
CA PRO A 481 -23.12 -3.57 7.09
C PRO A 481 -21.86 -4.10 6.37
N GLY A 482 -20.75 -3.35 6.44
CA GLY A 482 -19.44 -3.75 5.90
C GLY A 482 -18.67 -4.79 6.73
N PHE A 483 -19.05 -5.05 7.99
CA PHE A 483 -18.43 -6.13 8.78
C PHE A 483 -18.98 -7.50 8.33
N LYS A 484 -18.09 -8.47 8.14
CA LYS A 484 -18.40 -9.83 7.67
C LYS A 484 -17.78 -10.87 8.59
N ARG A 485 -18.65 -11.64 9.26
CA ARG A 485 -18.31 -12.99 9.70
C ARG A 485 -18.26 -13.86 8.45
N ILE A 486 -17.07 -14.26 8.01
CA ILE A 486 -16.93 -15.13 6.85
C ILE A 486 -17.24 -16.56 7.31
N GLU A 487 -18.17 -17.23 6.63
CA GLU A 487 -18.63 -18.58 7.00
C GLU A 487 -18.17 -19.67 6.01
N THR A 488 -17.74 -19.29 4.81
CA THR A 488 -17.36 -20.23 3.73
C THR A 488 -15.86 -20.17 3.44
N VAL A 489 -15.28 -21.31 3.03
CA VAL A 489 -13.87 -21.36 2.61
C VAL A 489 -13.69 -20.70 1.24
N GLU A 490 -14.72 -20.70 0.39
CA GLU A 490 -14.74 -20.11 -0.94
C GLU A 490 -14.61 -18.59 -0.91
N GLU A 491 -15.30 -17.92 0.01
CA GLU A 491 -15.17 -16.47 0.24
C GLU A 491 -13.81 -16.14 0.87
N ALA A 492 -13.42 -16.86 1.91
CA ALA A 492 -12.13 -16.65 2.59
C ALA A 492 -10.94 -16.83 1.65
N SER A 493 -10.98 -17.83 0.75
CA SER A 493 -9.89 -18.12 -0.19
C SER A 493 -9.67 -17.02 -1.23
N GLN A 494 -10.61 -16.10 -1.46
CA GLN A 494 -10.36 -14.93 -2.33
C GLN A 494 -9.27 -14.00 -1.77
N PHE A 495 -9.00 -14.10 -0.46
CA PHE A 495 -7.99 -13.32 0.25
C PHE A 495 -6.70 -14.12 0.55
N SER A 496 -6.57 -15.35 0.03
CA SER A 496 -5.33 -16.13 0.16
C SER A 496 -4.26 -15.74 -0.86
N VAL A 497 -3.03 -16.21 -0.65
CA VAL A 497 -1.83 -15.81 -1.41
C VAL A 497 -1.99 -16.04 -2.92
N GLY A 498 -2.62 -17.14 -3.34
CA GLY A 498 -2.87 -17.42 -4.75
C GLY A 498 -3.78 -16.38 -5.42
N PRO A 499 -5.08 -16.30 -5.05
CA PRO A 499 -6.04 -15.42 -5.71
C PRO A 499 -5.84 -13.92 -5.45
N PHE A 500 -5.35 -13.53 -4.27
CA PHE A 500 -5.32 -12.11 -3.87
C PHE A 500 -4.13 -11.32 -4.44
N ILE A 501 -2.96 -11.98 -4.56
CA ILE A 501 -1.71 -11.36 -5.02
C ILE A 501 -1.03 -12.12 -6.18
N ASP A 502 -1.77 -12.94 -6.94
CA ASP A 502 -1.21 -13.82 -7.99
C ASP A 502 -0.01 -14.68 -7.49
N GLY A 503 0.03 -15.08 -6.22
CA GLY A 503 1.27 -15.52 -5.56
C GLY A 503 1.98 -16.68 -6.27
N ASN A 504 1.23 -17.57 -6.91
CA ASN A 504 1.76 -18.68 -7.71
C ASN A 504 2.62 -18.22 -8.91
N LYS A 505 2.36 -17.04 -9.47
CA LYS A 505 3.08 -16.50 -10.64
C LYS A 505 4.47 -15.97 -10.31
N TRP A 506 4.72 -15.55 -9.07
CA TRP A 506 5.94 -14.80 -8.73
C TRP A 506 6.65 -15.24 -7.44
N LEU A 507 5.95 -15.69 -6.39
CA LEU A 507 6.61 -16.10 -5.13
C LEU A 507 7.54 -17.32 -5.32
N ASN A 508 7.26 -18.16 -6.33
CA ASN A 508 8.17 -19.25 -6.71
C ASN A 508 9.59 -18.79 -7.09
N SER A 509 9.78 -17.58 -7.61
CA SER A 509 11.11 -17.03 -7.89
C SER A 509 11.76 -16.35 -6.68
N THR A 510 10.99 -16.02 -5.64
CA THR A 510 11.51 -15.45 -4.39
C THR A 510 12.01 -16.52 -3.41
N ARG A 511 11.54 -17.78 -3.52
CA ARG A 511 11.80 -18.91 -2.58
C ARG A 511 11.49 -18.65 -1.11
N ILE A 512 10.85 -17.53 -0.78
CA ILE A 512 10.28 -17.33 0.53
C ILE A 512 9.20 -18.40 0.71
N PRO A 513 9.12 -19.12 1.84
CA PRO A 513 8.06 -20.11 2.05
C PRO A 513 6.69 -19.44 1.99
N PHE A 514 5.75 -20.01 1.22
CA PHE A 514 4.36 -19.55 1.18
C PHE A 514 3.40 -20.72 1.10
N THR A 515 2.20 -20.52 1.63
CA THR A 515 1.03 -21.38 1.41
C THR A 515 0.06 -20.61 0.51
N LEU A 516 -0.32 -21.17 -0.64
CA LEU A 516 -1.17 -20.48 -1.64
C LEU A 516 -2.60 -20.26 -1.15
N ASP A 517 -3.19 -21.32 -0.61
CA ASP A 517 -4.59 -21.41 -0.20
C ASP A 517 -4.71 -21.50 1.33
N LEU A 518 -5.94 -21.57 1.85
CA LEU A 518 -6.23 -21.53 3.28
C LEU A 518 -6.15 -22.87 4.00
#